data_AF-A0A9P6N088-F1
#
_entry.id   AF-A0A9P6N088-F1
#
_cell.length_a   1.000
_cell.length_b   1.000
_cell.length_c   1.000
_cell.angle_alpha   90.00
_cell.angle_beta   90.00
_cell.angle_gamma   90.00
#
_symmetry.space_group_name_H-M   'P 1'
#
loop_
_entity.id
_entity.type
_entity.pdbx_description
1 polymer ?
#
loop_
_entity_poly.entity_id
_entity_poly.type
_entity_poly.pdbx_seq_one_letter_code
_entity_poly.pdbx_strand_id
1 'polypeptide(L)'
;MASLLRSSARLASTRLRPSVAALSTQTRFVSTSPIDPSIGLTDEQKELQSLARAFADKEFAPNMQKWDEEQHFPADVLRKGAELGFGGLFVREDVGGSALGRLDTSVIIEALATGDVSTTAYITLHK
;
A
#
# COMPACT_ATOMS: atom_id res chain seq x y z
N MET A 1 42.71 26.84 -57.98
CA MET A 1 41.79 27.25 -56.90
C MET A 1 41.28 26.01 -56.18
N ALA A 2 41.14 26.08 -54.86
CA ALA A 2 40.70 25.06 -53.90
C ALA A 2 41.73 23.96 -53.57
N SER A 3 42.51 24.05 -52.49
CA SER A 3 42.20 24.08 -51.03
C SER A 3 42.26 22.69 -50.41
N LEU A 4 43.32 22.52 -49.62
CA LEU A 4 43.48 21.67 -48.44
C LEU A 4 42.15 21.32 -47.73
N LEU A 5 42.03 20.09 -47.21
CA LEU A 5 41.94 19.83 -45.76
C LEU A 5 41.89 18.33 -45.44
N ARG A 6 42.74 17.95 -44.47
CA ARG A 6 42.76 16.69 -43.71
C ARG A 6 41.47 16.53 -42.90
N SER A 7 41.05 15.29 -42.58
CA SER A 7 40.60 14.89 -41.22
C SER A 7 40.14 13.41 -41.25
N SER A 8 40.94 12.48 -40.74
CA SER A 8 40.88 11.96 -39.36
C SER A 8 39.72 11.00 -39.12
N ALA A 9 40.11 9.74 -38.85
CA ALA A 9 39.26 8.66 -38.38
C ALA A 9 38.37 9.11 -37.22
N ARG A 10 37.05 8.89 -37.33
CA ARG A 10 36.13 8.97 -36.20
C ARG A 10 36.07 7.59 -35.55
N LEU A 11 36.71 7.47 -34.39
CA LEU A 11 36.44 6.37 -33.46
C LEU A 11 34.95 6.43 -33.10
N ALA A 12 34.26 5.31 -33.31
CA ALA A 12 32.93 5.07 -32.78
C ALA A 12 33.01 5.05 -31.25
N SER A 13 32.45 6.08 -30.60
CA SER A 13 32.25 6.11 -29.16
C SER A 13 30.98 5.32 -28.83
N THR A 14 31.11 4.01 -28.71
CA THR A 14 30.05 3.17 -28.15
C THR A 14 30.04 3.40 -26.64
N ARG A 15 29.31 4.41 -26.17
CA ARG A 15 28.97 4.53 -24.74
C ARG A 15 28.00 3.39 -24.40
N LEU A 16 28.55 2.28 -23.91
CA LEU A 16 27.77 1.28 -23.19
C LEU A 16 27.15 1.97 -21.97
N ARG A 17 25.84 2.19 -22.01
CA ARG A 17 25.05 2.55 -20.83
C ARG A 17 24.94 1.29 -19.96
N PRO A 18 25.36 1.29 -18.70
CA PRO A 18 24.99 0.19 -17.82
C PRO A 18 23.47 0.24 -17.63
N SER A 19 22.79 -0.83 -18.05
CA SER A 19 21.41 -1.09 -17.67
C SER A 19 21.44 -1.37 -16.17
N VAL A 20 21.11 -0.35 -15.37
CA VAL A 20 20.77 -0.55 -13.97
C VAL A 20 19.41 -1.22 -13.99
N ALA A 21 19.40 -2.55 -13.93
CA ALA A 21 18.21 -3.31 -13.61
C ALA A 21 17.59 -2.65 -12.38
N ALA A 22 16.37 -2.13 -12.53
CA ALA A 22 15.60 -1.57 -11.45
C ALA A 22 15.34 -2.69 -10.45
N LEU A 23 16.23 -2.83 -9.46
CA LEU A 23 15.93 -3.54 -8.23
C LEU A 23 14.70 -2.84 -7.68
N SER A 24 13.56 -3.52 -7.80
CA SER A 24 12.33 -3.17 -7.09
C SER A 24 12.68 -3.10 -5.62
N THR A 25 12.98 -1.89 -5.14
CA THR A 25 13.14 -1.56 -3.73
C THR A 25 11.77 -1.69 -3.09
N GLN A 26 11.32 -2.93 -2.91
CA GLN A 26 10.23 -3.22 -2.00
C GLN A 26 10.83 -3.11 -0.60
N THR A 27 11.09 -1.86 -0.20
CA THR A 27 11.50 -1.51 1.15
C THR A 27 10.34 -1.91 2.05
N ARG A 28 10.39 -3.11 2.61
CA ARG A 28 9.44 -3.53 3.64
C ARG A 28 9.52 -2.52 4.76
N PHE A 29 8.47 -1.72 4.94
CA PHE A 29 8.30 -0.88 6.11
C PHE A 29 7.94 -1.82 7.27
N VAL A 30 8.96 -2.44 7.87
CA VAL A 30 8.79 -3.20 9.11
C VAL A 30 8.53 -2.16 10.20
N SER A 31 7.37 -2.25 10.85
CA SER A 31 7.07 -1.42 12.02
C SER A 31 8.18 -1.62 13.05
N THR A 32 8.96 -0.57 13.31
CA THR A 32 10.08 -0.59 14.27
C THR A 32 9.62 -0.42 15.72
N SER A 33 8.31 -0.52 15.97
CA SER A 33 7.80 -0.41 17.33
C SER A 33 8.35 -1.57 18.18
N PRO A 34 8.93 -1.28 19.36
CA PRO A 34 9.44 -2.33 20.24
C PRO A 34 8.31 -3.16 20.89
N ILE A 35 7.05 -2.79 20.64
CA ILE A 35 5.85 -3.45 21.17
C ILE A 35 5.18 -4.20 20.02
N ASP A 36 5.02 -5.52 20.20
CA ASP A 36 4.23 -6.36 19.31
C ASP A 36 2.73 -6.05 19.50
N PRO A 37 2.03 -5.53 18.48
CA PRO A 37 0.62 -5.15 18.58
C PRO A 37 -0.32 -6.35 18.68
N SER A 38 0.18 -7.59 18.58
CA SER A 38 -0.62 -8.81 18.70
C SER A 38 -0.70 -9.35 20.13
N ILE A 39 0.09 -8.80 21.06
CA ILE A 39 0.12 -9.26 22.46
C ILE A 39 -1.25 -9.02 23.11
N GLY A 40 -1.82 -10.08 23.68
CA GLY A 40 -3.11 -10.03 24.37
C GLY A 40 -4.33 -10.25 23.46
N LEU A 41 -4.14 -10.37 22.15
CA LEU A 41 -5.20 -10.70 21.20
C LEU A 41 -5.50 -12.21 21.19
N THR A 42 -6.76 -12.55 20.90
CA THR A 42 -7.15 -13.94 20.58
C THR A 42 -6.57 -14.36 19.23
N ASP A 43 -6.56 -15.65 18.93
CA ASP A 43 -6.04 -16.13 17.65
C ASP A 43 -6.88 -15.64 16.46
N GLU A 44 -8.20 -15.58 16.62
CA GLU A 44 -9.11 -14.98 15.63
C GLU A 44 -8.81 -13.49 15.38
N GLN A 45 -8.53 -12.72 16.44
CA GLN A 45 -8.14 -11.31 16.30
C GLN A 45 -6.79 -11.14 15.60
N LYS A 46 -5.83 -12.05 15.82
CA LYS A 46 -4.56 -12.05 15.09
C LYS A 46 -4.74 -12.38 13.62
N GLU A 47 -5.68 -13.26 13.28
CA GLU A 47 -6.04 -13.54 11.89
C GLU A 47 -6.64 -12.31 11.21
N LEU A 48 -7.59 -11.62 11.87
CA LEU A 48 -8.15 -10.36 11.39
C LEU A 48 -7.08 -9.28 11.22
N GLN A 49 -6.19 -9.13 12.22
CA GLN A 49 -5.04 -8.21 12.16
C GLN A 49 -4.14 -8.51 10.96
N SER A 50 -3.83 -9.78 10.74
CA SER A 50 -2.95 -10.24 9.66
C SER A 50 -3.58 -10.01 8.28
N LEU A 51 -4.88 -10.29 8.14
CA LEU A 51 -5.64 -10.05 6.92
C LEU A 51 -5.66 -8.56 6.56
N ALA A 52 -6.02 -7.71 7.54
CA ALA A 52 -6.05 -6.26 7.38
C ALA A 52 -4.66 -5.70 7.03
N ARG A 53 -3.62 -6.16 7.73
CA ARG A 53 -2.24 -5.73 7.47
C ARG A 53 -1.77 -6.14 6.07
N ALA A 54 -2.05 -7.36 5.65
CA ALA A 54 -1.71 -7.83 4.30
C ALA A 54 -2.40 -7.01 3.21
N PHE A 55 -3.68 -6.64 3.42
CA PHE A 55 -4.40 -5.75 2.51
C PHE A 55 -3.77 -4.35 2.47
N ALA A 56 -3.47 -3.77 3.63
CA ALA A 56 -2.87 -2.45 3.74
C ALA A 56 -1.50 -2.38 3.05
N ASP A 57 -0.63 -3.36 3.30
CA ASP A 57 0.71 -3.44 2.71
C ASP A 57 0.67 -3.64 1.19
N LYS A 58 -0.37 -4.32 0.68
CA LYS A 58 -0.50 -4.63 -0.75
C LYS A 58 -1.21 -3.53 -1.54
N GLU A 59 -2.29 -2.99 -1.02
CA GLU A 59 -3.20 -2.13 -1.78
C GLU A 59 -3.12 -0.64 -1.37
N PHE A 60 -2.81 -0.32 -0.11
CA PHE A 60 -2.70 1.07 0.37
C PHE A 60 -1.28 1.60 0.32
N ALA A 61 -0.34 0.94 1.00
CA ALA A 61 1.02 1.44 1.22
C ALA A 61 1.76 1.83 -0.09
N PRO A 62 1.66 1.07 -1.20
CA PRO A 62 2.33 1.44 -2.44
C PRO A 62 1.79 2.71 -3.10
N ASN A 63 0.56 3.11 -2.77
CA ASN A 63 -0.17 4.16 -3.46
C ASN A 63 -0.40 5.43 -2.61
N MET A 64 -0.30 5.35 -1.27
CA MET A 64 -0.73 6.43 -0.37
C MET A 64 -0.11 7.79 -0.71
N GLN A 65 1.19 7.85 -1.04
CA GLN A 65 1.87 9.13 -1.32
C GLN A 65 1.31 9.79 -2.56
N LYS A 66 1.11 9.01 -3.62
CA LYS A 66 0.51 9.50 -4.87
C LYS A 66 -0.93 9.96 -4.64
N TRP A 67 -1.70 9.18 -3.88
CA TRP A 67 -3.09 9.54 -3.62
C TRP A 67 -3.23 10.84 -2.81
N ASP A 68 -2.35 11.05 -1.83
CA ASP A 68 -2.29 12.30 -1.06
C ASP A 68 -1.93 13.50 -1.95
N GLU A 69 -0.84 13.39 -2.72
CA GLU A 69 -0.37 14.45 -3.64
C GLU A 69 -1.42 14.83 -4.70
N GLU A 70 -2.11 13.83 -5.27
CA GLU A 70 -3.10 14.03 -6.34
C GLU A 70 -4.53 14.27 -5.81
N GLN A 71 -4.75 14.24 -4.49
CA GLN A 71 -6.07 14.26 -3.87
C GLN A 71 -7.00 13.17 -4.46
N HIS A 72 -6.44 12.01 -4.73
CA HIS A 72 -7.13 10.92 -5.40
C HIS A 72 -7.98 10.11 -4.41
N PHE A 73 -9.23 9.83 -4.77
CA PHE A 73 -10.11 8.96 -3.99
C PHE A 73 -10.12 7.52 -4.55
N PRO A 74 -9.56 6.53 -3.83
CA PRO A 74 -9.32 5.18 -4.35
C PRO A 74 -10.56 4.26 -4.25
N ALA A 75 -11.63 4.61 -4.96
CA ALA A 75 -12.91 3.90 -4.88
C ALA A 75 -12.85 2.41 -5.30
N ASP A 76 -11.96 2.07 -6.24
CA ASP A 76 -11.75 0.70 -6.70
C ASP A 76 -11.08 -0.15 -5.62
N VAL A 77 -10.10 0.41 -4.90
CA VAL A 77 -9.42 -0.27 -3.79
C VAL A 77 -10.36 -0.42 -2.60
N LEU A 78 -11.15 0.61 -2.28
CA LEU A 78 -12.17 0.53 -1.24
C LEU A 78 -13.18 -0.59 -1.51
N ARG A 79 -13.57 -0.81 -2.78
CA ARG A 79 -14.45 -1.93 -3.15
C ARG A 79 -13.82 -3.29 -2.89
N LYS A 80 -12.52 -3.46 -3.20
CA LYS A 80 -11.79 -4.69 -2.85
C LYS A 80 -11.74 -4.93 -1.33
N GLY A 81 -11.56 -3.85 -0.55
CA GLY A 81 -11.61 -3.94 0.92
C GLY A 81 -12.99 -4.33 1.43
N ALA A 82 -14.06 -3.84 0.79
CA ALA A 82 -15.43 -4.20 1.14
C ALA A 82 -15.73 -5.68 0.86
N GLU A 83 -15.15 -6.28 -0.18
CA GLU A 83 -15.26 -7.73 -0.46
C GLU A 83 -14.63 -8.60 0.65
N LEU A 84 -13.71 -8.04 1.46
CA LEU A 84 -13.12 -8.68 2.63
C LEU A 84 -13.88 -8.38 3.94
N GLY A 85 -14.97 -7.63 3.88
CA GLY A 85 -15.78 -7.24 5.05
C GLY A 85 -15.42 -5.89 5.68
N PHE A 86 -14.38 -5.20 5.19
CA PHE A 86 -13.94 -3.93 5.80
C PHE A 86 -14.92 -2.76 5.56
N GLY A 87 -15.86 -2.91 4.62
CA GLY A 87 -16.91 -1.93 4.33
C GLY A 87 -18.10 -1.96 5.30
N GLY A 88 -18.15 -2.91 6.24
CA GLY A 88 -19.31 -3.13 7.11
C GLY A 88 -18.95 -3.78 8.44
N LEU A 89 -17.83 -3.39 9.05
CA LEU A 89 -17.18 -4.08 10.17
C LEU A 89 -18.15 -4.45 11.30
N PHE A 90 -18.86 -3.47 11.86
CA PHE A 90 -19.80 -3.67 12.98
C PHE A 90 -21.28 -3.60 12.55
N VAL A 91 -21.54 -3.80 11.25
CA VAL A 91 -22.90 -3.88 10.69
C VAL A 91 -23.37 -5.33 10.75
N ARG A 92 -24.67 -5.56 10.95
CA ARG A 92 -25.24 -6.92 11.03
C ARG A 92 -25.08 -7.68 9.70
N GLU A 93 -24.88 -8.99 9.80
CA GLU A 93 -24.75 -9.89 8.64
C GLU A 93 -26.01 -9.95 7.77
N ASP A 94 -27.20 -9.80 8.35
CA ASP A 94 -28.48 -9.87 7.64
C ASP A 94 -28.66 -8.77 6.56
N VAL A 95 -27.83 -7.73 6.62
CA VAL A 95 -27.77 -6.64 5.66
C VAL A 95 -26.39 -6.52 5.00
N GLY A 96 -25.57 -7.57 5.06
CA GLY A 96 -24.27 -7.65 4.38
C GLY A 96 -23.07 -7.10 5.16
N GLY A 97 -23.20 -6.88 6.47
CA GLY A 97 -22.08 -6.51 7.35
C GLY A 97 -21.30 -7.72 7.89
N SER A 98 -20.23 -7.46 8.63
CA SER A 98 -19.36 -8.48 9.22
C SER A 98 -19.66 -8.81 10.69
N ALA A 99 -20.60 -8.11 11.32
CA ALA A 99 -21.03 -8.27 12.71
C ALA A 99 -19.90 -8.35 13.76
N LEU A 100 -18.77 -7.70 13.49
CA LEU A 100 -17.60 -7.72 14.37
C LEU A 100 -17.79 -6.85 15.61
N GLY A 101 -17.10 -7.24 16.68
CA GLY A 101 -17.04 -6.48 17.93
C GLY A 101 -16.21 -5.19 17.80
N ARG A 102 -16.29 -4.35 18.85
CA ARG A 102 -15.53 -3.09 18.91
C ARG A 102 -14.02 -3.31 18.91
N LEU A 103 -13.54 -4.33 19.64
CA LEU A 103 -12.12 -4.64 19.71
C LEU A 103 -11.61 -5.16 18.35
N ASP A 104 -12.32 -6.10 17.74
CA ASP A 104 -11.97 -6.66 16.43
C ASP A 104 -11.91 -5.55 15.35
N THR A 105 -12.89 -4.65 15.37
CA THR A 105 -12.91 -3.47 14.50
C THR A 105 -11.69 -2.58 14.76
N SER A 106 -11.34 -2.31 16.02
CA SER A 106 -10.16 -1.51 16.36
C SER A 106 -8.86 -2.12 15.85
N VAL A 107 -8.71 -3.43 15.99
CA VAL A 107 -7.54 -4.19 15.51
C VAL A 107 -7.41 -4.07 13.99
N ILE A 108 -8.52 -4.20 13.27
CA ILE A 108 -8.55 -4.06 11.81
C ILE A 108 -8.19 -2.63 11.39
N ILE A 109 -8.81 -1.61 12.00
CA ILE A 109 -8.57 -0.20 11.67
C ILE A 109 -7.11 0.17 11.93
N GLU A 110 -6.54 -0.25 13.06
CA GLU A 110 -5.12 0.00 13.36
C GLU A 110 -4.21 -0.63 12.30
N ALA A 111 -4.48 -1.87 11.90
CA ALA A 111 -3.71 -2.56 10.88
C ALA A 111 -3.86 -1.94 9.48
N LEU A 112 -5.05 -1.46 9.11
CA LEU A 112 -5.29 -0.75 7.85
C LEU A 112 -4.56 0.60 7.81
N ALA A 113 -4.58 1.33 8.93
CA ALA A 113 -3.97 2.65 9.06
C ALA A 113 -2.45 2.63 8.88
N THR A 114 -1.78 1.48 9.00
CA THR A 114 -0.35 1.37 8.67
C THR A 114 -0.05 1.50 7.17
N GLY A 115 -1.06 1.29 6.32
CA GLY A 115 -0.94 1.45 4.87
C GLY A 115 -1.32 2.85 4.39
N ASP A 116 -2.46 3.37 4.85
CA ASP A 116 -2.87 4.77 4.63
C ASP A 116 -3.89 5.20 5.69
N VAL A 117 -3.53 6.23 6.47
CA VAL A 117 -4.39 6.77 7.53
C VAL A 117 -5.61 7.48 6.95
N SER A 118 -5.48 8.19 5.83
CA SER A 118 -6.57 9.00 5.26
C SER A 118 -7.70 8.11 4.72
N THR A 119 -7.35 7.14 3.88
CA THR A 119 -8.32 6.15 3.36
C THR A 119 -8.91 5.30 4.48
N THR A 120 -8.12 4.91 5.48
CA THR A 120 -8.63 4.17 6.63
C THR A 120 -9.61 5.00 7.46
N ALA A 121 -9.32 6.28 7.69
CA ALA A 121 -10.25 7.18 8.38
C ALA A 121 -11.57 7.30 7.62
N TYR A 122 -11.54 7.38 6.28
CA TYR A 122 -12.76 7.33 5.47
C TYR A 122 -13.57 6.05 5.72
N ILE A 123 -12.92 4.88 5.81
CA ILE A 123 -13.60 3.61 6.12
C ILE A 123 -14.38 3.70 7.44
N THR A 124 -13.83 4.37 8.45
CA THR A 124 -14.51 4.53 9.75
C THR A 124 -15.73 5.47 9.72
N LEU A 125 -15.82 6.33 8.70
CA LEU A 125 -16.83 7.39 8.59
C LEU A 125 -17.92 7.07 7.56
N HIS A 126 -17.63 6.19 6.61
CA HIS A 126 -18.59 5.85 5.55
C HIS A 126 -19.86 5.24 6.14
N LYS A 127 -21.00 5.54 5.52
CA LYS A 127 -22.31 5.06 5.94
C LYS A 127 -22.88 4.10 4.92
#